data_AF-R4M1Q4-F1
#
_entry.id   AF-R4M1Q4-F1
#
_cell.length_a   1.000
_cell.length_b   1.000
_cell.length_c   1.000
_cell.angle_alpha   90.00
_cell.angle_beta   90.00
_cell.angle_gamma   90.00
#
_symmetry.space_group_name_H-M   'P 1'
#
loop_
_entity.id
_entity.type
_entity.pdbx_description
1 polymer ?
#
loop_
_entity_poly.entity_id
_entity_poly.type
_entity_poly.pdbx_seq_one_letter_code
_entity_poly.pdbx_strand_id
1 'polypeptide(L)'
;MGGNGGLVFGNGGPGGLGGPGTSAGNGGMGGNAVGLFGQGGAGGAGGSGFGAGIPGGRGGDGGSGGLIGDGGTGGGAGAGDAADRPVVTVVTPG
;
A
#
# COMPACT_ATOMS: atom_id res chain seq x y z
N MET A 1 3.38 9.13 5.27
CA MET A 1 1.93 9.31 5.49
C MET A 1 1.51 10.56 4.74
N GLY A 2 0.27 10.60 4.24
CA GLY A 2 -0.27 11.78 3.56
C GLY A 2 -0.67 12.88 4.55
N GLY A 3 -0.57 14.15 4.13
CA GLY A 3 -0.93 15.31 4.96
C GLY A 3 -2.44 15.56 4.97
N ASN A 4 -2.95 16.18 6.04
CA ASN A 4 -4.38 16.51 6.14
C ASN A 4 -4.76 17.76 5.33
N GLY A 5 -5.99 17.77 4.83
CA GLY A 5 -6.62 18.92 4.16
C GLY A 5 -7.04 20.03 5.13
N GLY A 6 -7.37 21.20 4.57
CA GLY A 6 -7.79 22.40 5.30
C GLY A 6 -9.20 22.30 5.92
N LEU A 7 -9.54 23.28 6.76
CA LEU A 7 -10.74 23.26 7.61
C LEU A 7 -12.06 23.54 6.87
N VAL A 8 -12.04 24.33 5.80
CA VAL A 8 -13.24 24.64 4.99
C VAL A 8 -13.20 23.88 3.67
N PHE A 9 -12.10 24.03 2.95
CA PHE A 9 -11.80 23.27 1.74
C PHE A 9 -10.40 22.64 1.88
N GLY A 10 -10.27 21.39 1.45
CA GLY A 10 -8.97 20.78 1.22
C GLY A 10 -9.02 19.26 1.22
N ASN A 11 -8.38 18.67 0.21
CA ASN A 11 -8.23 17.22 0.13
C ASN A 11 -7.08 16.75 1.02
N GLY A 12 -7.17 15.52 1.49
CA GLY A 12 -6.03 14.82 2.06
C GLY A 12 -4.97 14.52 1.00
N GLY A 13 -3.70 14.58 1.39
CA GLY A 13 -2.57 14.25 0.52
C GLY A 13 -2.37 12.74 0.37
N PRO A 14 -1.71 12.28 -0.70
CA PRO A 14 -1.46 10.86 -0.90
C PRO A 14 -0.50 10.28 0.14
N GLY A 15 -0.69 9.00 0.46
CA GLY A 15 0.21 8.20 1.27
C GLY A 15 1.55 7.98 0.56
N GLY A 16 2.62 7.86 1.35
CA GLY A 16 3.97 7.60 0.81
C GLY A 16 4.11 6.17 0.33
N LEU A 17 4.95 5.94 -0.69
CA LEU A 17 5.25 4.59 -1.17
C LEU A 17 6.08 3.80 -0.14
N GLY A 18 5.82 2.50 -0.06
CA GLY A 18 6.66 1.56 0.67
C GLY A 18 8.00 1.36 -0.04
N GLY A 19 9.09 1.36 0.71
CA GLY A 19 10.43 1.11 0.17
C GLY A 19 10.61 -0.34 -0.27
N PRO A 20 11.29 -0.62 -1.39
CA PRO A 20 11.56 -1.99 -1.79
C PRO A 20 12.70 -2.58 -0.94
N GLY A 21 12.77 -3.91 -0.80
CA GLY A 21 13.85 -4.54 -0.06
C GLY A 21 13.64 -6.01 0.31
N THR A 22 14.63 -6.60 0.98
CA THR A 22 14.53 -7.93 1.62
C THR A 22 13.55 -7.92 2.80
N SER A 23 13.17 -6.74 3.28
CA SER A 23 12.02 -6.47 4.13
C SER A 23 11.27 -5.30 3.51
N ALA A 24 10.35 -5.62 2.60
CA ALA A 24 9.62 -4.61 1.86
C ALA A 24 8.78 -3.73 2.81
N GLY A 25 8.88 -2.42 2.63
CA GLY A 25 8.14 -1.43 3.41
C GLY A 25 6.66 -1.41 3.02
N ASN A 26 5.80 -1.19 4.01
CA ASN A 26 4.38 -0.95 3.74
C ASN A 26 4.19 0.45 3.14
N GLY A 27 3.14 0.58 2.32
CA GLY A 27 2.64 1.87 1.89
C GLY A 27 2.11 2.68 3.07
N GLY A 28 2.33 3.99 3.03
CA GLY A 28 1.82 4.90 4.04
C GLY A 28 0.33 5.17 3.86
N MET A 29 -0.36 5.43 4.97
CA MET A 29 -1.75 5.89 4.94
C MET A 29 -1.89 7.23 4.21
N GLY A 30 -2.97 7.40 3.44
CA GLY A 30 -3.39 8.66 2.84
C GLY A 30 -3.88 9.66 3.89
N GLY A 31 -3.77 10.96 3.59
CA GLY A 31 -4.18 12.03 4.51
C GLY A 31 -5.69 12.21 4.53
N ASN A 32 -6.21 12.81 5.60
CA ASN A 32 -7.65 13.05 5.76
C ASN A 32 -8.02 14.45 5.28
N ALA A 33 -9.18 14.60 4.62
CA ALA A 33 -9.82 15.89 4.50
C ALA A 33 -10.56 16.19 5.81
N VAL A 34 -10.00 17.06 6.66
CA VAL A 34 -10.54 17.31 8.02
C VAL A 34 -11.73 18.28 8.01
N GLY A 35 -11.88 19.06 6.94
CA GLY A 35 -12.85 20.16 6.84
C GLY A 35 -14.24 19.82 6.32
N LEU A 36 -15.03 20.85 6.02
CA LEU A 36 -16.38 20.70 5.49
C LEU A 36 -16.40 20.04 4.11
N PHE A 37 -15.49 20.44 3.22
CA PHE A 37 -15.40 19.89 1.87
C PHE A 37 -14.00 19.34 1.59
N GLY A 38 -13.92 18.14 1.04
CA GLY A 38 -12.67 17.58 0.57
C GLY A 38 -12.65 16.05 0.51
N GLN A 39 -11.84 15.53 -0.39
CA GLN A 39 -11.64 14.10 -0.60
C GLN A 39 -10.50 13.58 0.26
N GLY A 40 -10.62 12.37 0.78
CA GLY A 40 -9.50 11.68 1.42
C GLY A 40 -8.37 11.39 0.43
N GLY A 41 -7.13 11.39 0.91
CA GLY A 41 -5.96 11.05 0.10
C GLY A 41 -5.88 9.54 -0.15
N ALA A 42 -5.43 9.13 -1.34
CA ALA A 42 -5.17 7.72 -1.60
C ALA A 42 -4.04 7.18 -0.71
N GLY A 43 -4.14 5.92 -0.29
CA GLY A 43 -3.06 5.19 0.37
C GLY A 43 -1.90 4.92 -0.57
N GLY A 44 -0.68 4.87 -0.03
CA GLY A 44 0.52 4.53 -0.80
C GLY A 44 0.58 3.05 -1.13
N ALA A 45 1.16 2.68 -2.26
CA ALA A 45 1.44 1.27 -2.58
C ALA A 45 2.53 0.70 -1.66
N GLY A 46 2.46 -0.60 -1.38
CA GLY A 46 3.53 -1.34 -0.70
C GLY A 46 4.76 -1.52 -1.58
N GLY A 47 5.95 -1.61 -0.97
CA GLY A 47 7.21 -1.84 -1.68
C GLY A 47 7.36 -3.27 -2.18
N SER A 48 8.19 -3.49 -3.20
CA SER A 48 8.49 -4.84 -3.67
C SER A 48 9.48 -5.59 -2.76
N GLY A 49 9.24 -6.89 -2.58
CA GLY A 49 10.17 -7.81 -1.94
C GLY A 49 11.27 -8.25 -2.91
N PHE A 50 12.52 -8.37 -2.44
CA PHE A 50 13.63 -8.86 -3.27
C PHE A 50 14.08 -10.25 -2.87
N GLY A 51 13.99 -11.19 -3.82
CA GLY A 51 14.49 -12.54 -3.68
C GLY A 51 13.39 -13.56 -3.40
N ALA A 52 13.62 -14.79 -3.85
CA ALA A 52 12.67 -15.89 -3.80
C ALA A 52 12.08 -16.08 -2.39
N GLY A 53 10.76 -16.00 -2.30
CA GLY A 53 10.00 -16.18 -1.06
C GLY A 53 9.88 -14.92 -0.19
N ILE A 54 10.43 -13.78 -0.62
CA ILE A 54 10.27 -12.51 0.09
C ILE A 54 8.97 -11.85 -0.37
N PRO A 55 7.95 -11.69 0.52
CA PRO A 55 6.72 -11.03 0.17
C PRO A 55 6.94 -9.52 -0.01
N GLY A 56 6.13 -8.90 -0.86
CA GLY A 56 6.03 -7.45 -0.92
C GLY A 56 5.35 -6.85 0.30
N GLY A 57 5.53 -5.55 0.49
CA GLY A 57 4.90 -4.79 1.56
C GLY A 57 3.39 -4.65 1.33
N ARG A 58 2.63 -4.47 2.41
CA ARG A 58 1.19 -4.16 2.29
C ARG A 58 1.00 -2.75 1.73
N GLY A 59 -0.10 -2.54 1.01
CA GLY A 59 -0.54 -1.19 0.69
C GLY A 59 -0.97 -0.43 1.95
N GLY A 60 -0.98 0.90 1.86
CA GLY A 60 -1.48 1.77 2.92
C GLY A 60 -2.98 2.02 2.79
N ASP A 61 -3.65 2.32 3.89
CA ASP A 61 -5.06 2.70 3.87
C ASP A 61 -5.27 4.07 3.19
N GLY A 62 -6.42 4.28 2.58
CA GLY A 62 -6.84 5.61 2.16
C GLY A 62 -7.22 6.48 3.37
N GLY A 63 -7.15 7.79 3.20
CA GLY A 63 -7.62 8.74 4.20
C GLY A 63 -9.14 8.96 4.13
N SER A 64 -9.72 9.57 5.16
CA SER A 64 -11.14 9.92 5.17
C SER A 64 -11.42 11.21 4.39
N GLY A 65 -12.64 11.29 3.82
CA GLY A 65 -13.19 12.54 3.30
C GLY A 65 -13.61 13.51 4.41
N GLY A 66 -13.92 14.75 4.01
CA GLY A 66 -14.55 15.74 4.85
C GLY A 66 -16.03 15.44 5.09
N LEU A 67 -16.75 16.38 5.71
CA LEU A 67 -18.20 16.19 5.92
C LEU A 67 -18.94 15.97 4.59
N ILE A 68 -18.53 16.71 3.56
CA ILE A 68 -18.92 16.49 2.17
C ILE A 68 -17.66 16.13 1.37
N GLY A 69 -17.51 14.83 1.16
CA GLY A 69 -16.45 14.22 0.36
C GLY A 69 -16.32 12.74 0.66
N ASP A 70 -15.79 12.01 -0.29
CA ASP A 70 -15.52 10.58 -0.20
C ASP A 70 -14.16 10.32 0.47
N GLY A 71 -14.01 9.10 0.98
CA GLY A 71 -12.70 8.60 1.39
C GLY A 71 -11.76 8.37 0.20
N GLY A 72 -10.47 8.38 0.49
CA GLY A 72 -9.44 7.97 -0.46
C GLY A 72 -9.42 6.44 -0.61
N THR A 73 -8.97 5.98 -1.77
CA THR A 73 -8.76 4.55 -2.02
C THR A 73 -7.55 4.04 -1.22
N GLY A 74 -7.59 2.78 -0.79
CA GLY A 74 -6.39 2.10 -0.29
C GLY A 74 -5.33 1.92 -1.39
N GLY A 75 -4.09 1.70 -0.98
CA GLY A 75 -2.97 1.39 -1.86
C GLY A 75 -2.89 -0.10 -2.18
N GLY A 76 -2.33 -0.41 -3.36
CA GLY A 76 -2.04 -1.80 -3.74
C GLY A 76 -0.92 -2.41 -2.89
N ALA A 77 -0.97 -3.73 -2.71
CA ALA A 77 0.16 -4.48 -2.13
C ALA A 77 1.34 -4.50 -3.11
N GLY A 78 2.56 -4.54 -2.57
CA GLY A 78 3.77 -4.71 -3.35
C GLY A 78 3.93 -6.15 -3.82
N ALA A 79 4.60 -6.34 -4.96
CA ALA A 79 4.91 -7.66 -5.47
C ALA A 79 6.00 -8.34 -4.64
N GLY A 80 5.89 -9.66 -4.45
CA GLY A 80 6.96 -10.50 -3.92
C GLY A 80 7.40 -11.54 -4.95
N ASP A 81 8.65 -11.97 -4.89
CA ASP A 81 9.15 -13.04 -5.75
C ASP A 81 8.69 -14.39 -5.19
N ALA A 82 8.04 -15.21 -6.01
CA ALA A 82 7.67 -16.56 -5.61
C ALA A 82 8.92 -17.43 -5.44
N ALA A 83 8.99 -18.21 -4.36
CA ALA A 83 9.97 -19.28 -4.28
C ALA A 83 9.50 -20.44 -5.17
N ASP A 84 10.21 -20.68 -6.27
CA ASP A 84 9.95 -21.84 -7.11
C ASP A 84 10.20 -23.12 -6.30
N ARG A 85 9.18 -23.98 -6.16
CA ARG A 85 9.32 -25.25 -5.43
C ARG A 85 9.86 -26.29 -6.40
N PRO A 86 11.08 -26.82 -6.21
CA PRO A 86 11.58 -27.86 -7.10
C PRO A 86 10.69 -29.10 -6.95
N VAL A 87 10.06 -29.52 -8.05
CA VAL A 87 9.35 -30.79 -8.12
C VAL A 87 10.40 -31.89 -8.16
N VAL A 88 10.69 -32.50 -7.00
CA VAL A 88 11.53 -33.70 -6.95
C VAL A 88 10.71 -34.86 -7.52
N THR A 89 10.97 -35.20 -8.78
CA THR A 89 10.45 -36.44 -9.37
C THR A 89 11.25 -37.59 -8.77
N VAL A 90 10.64 -38.35 -7.85
CA VAL A 90 11.22 -39.60 -7.35
C VAL A 90 11.08 -40.64 -8.46
N VAL A 91 12.20 -41.00 -9.10
CA VAL A 91 12.27 -42.16 -9.97
C VAL A 91 12.49 -43.38 -9.09
N THR A 92 11.49 -44.25 -8.97
CA THR A 92 11.65 -45.56 -8.32
C THR A 92 12.33 -46.51 -9.32
N PRO A 93 13.53 -47.04 -9.05
CA PRO A 93 14.13 -48.06 -9.90
C PRO A 93 13.37 -49.38 -9.73
N GLY A 94 13.12 -50.05 -10.85
CA GLY A 94 12.44 -51.36 -10.93
C GLY A 94 13.36 -52.55 -10.70
#